data_AF-A0A3C0U6A3-F1
#
_entry.id   AF-A0A3C0U6A3-F1
#
_cell.length_a   1.000
_cell.length_b   1.000
_cell.length_c   1.000
_cell.angle_alpha   90.00
_cell.angle_beta   90.00
_cell.angle_gamma   90.00
#
_symmetry.space_group_name_H-M   'P 1'
#
loop_
_entity.id
_entity.type
_entity.pdbx_description
1 polymer ?
#
loop_
_entity_poly.entity_id
_entity_poly.type
_entity_poly.pdbx_seq_one_letter_code
_entity_poly.pdbx_strand_id
1 'polypeptide(L)' 'MSSQNLQAVVSQVRRDIVRMVHAVNSGHPGGSLGCAEYLVALY' A
#
# COMPACT_ATOMS: atom_id res chain seq x y z
N MET A 1 -8.68 -11.84 8.67
CA MET A 1 -7.45 -12.10 7.90
C MET A 1 -6.38 -12.61 8.85
N SER A 2 -5.59 -13.63 8.51
CA SER A 2 -4.44 -14.02 9.35
C SER A 2 -3.33 -12.96 9.25
N SER A 3 -2.47 -12.85 10.25
CA SER A 3 -1.38 -11.85 10.25
C SER A 3 -0.46 -11.98 9.03
N GLN A 4 -0.18 -13.20 8.58
CA GLN A 4 0.62 -13.46 7.38
C GLN A 4 -0.10 -13.00 6.10
N ASN A 5 -1.41 -13.22 6.01
CA ASN A 5 -2.19 -12.76 4.87
C ASN A 5 -2.31 -11.23 4.84
N LEU A 6 -2.48 -10.59 6.01
CA LEU A 6 -2.44 -9.13 6.16
C LEU A 6 -1.13 -8.54 5.63
N GLN A 7 0.01 -9.08 6.05
CA GLN A 7 1.31 -8.60 5.60
C GLN A 7 1.53 -8.80 4.09
N ALA A 8 1.00 -9.87 3.51
CA ALA A 8 1.04 -10.10 2.07
C ALA A 8 0.25 -9.02 1.31
N VAL A 9 -0.97 -8.69 1.75
CA VAL A 9 -1.80 -7.65 1.14
C VAL A 9 -1.18 -6.27 1.31
N VAL A 10 -0.70 -5.92 2.51
CA VAL A 10 0.00 -4.64 2.76
C VAL A 10 1.20 -4.47 1.84
N SER A 11 2.03 -5.52 1.71
CA SER A 11 3.20 -5.51 0.83
C SER A 11 2.80 -5.33 -0.63
N GLN A 12 1.68 -5.91 -1.05
CA GLN A 12 1.14 -5.73 -2.39
C GLN A 12 0.67 -4.28 -2.61
N VAL A 13 -0.15 -3.74 -1.71
CA VAL A 13 -0.67 -2.36 -1.78
C VAL A 13 0.47 -1.34 -1.85
N ARG A 14 1.54 -1.52 -1.06
CA ARG A 14 2.72 -0.65 -1.13
C ARG A 14 3.40 -0.66 -2.51
N ARG A 15 3.57 -1.83 -3.11
CA ARG A 15 4.13 -1.93 -4.47
C ARG A 15 3.23 -1.26 -5.49
N ASP A 16 1.92 -1.44 -5.36
CA ASP A 16 0.96 -0.86 -6.29
C ASP A 16 0.91 0.66 -6.19
N ILE A 17 0.99 1.24 -4.98
CA ILE A 17 1.16 2.69 -4.77
C ILE A 17 2.36 3.21 -5.57
N VAL A 18 3.53 2.60 -5.41
CA VAL A 18 4.75 3.06 -6.09
C VAL A 18 4.61 2.91 -7.61
N ARG A 19 4.08 1.78 -8.10
CA ARG A 19 3.87 1.55 -9.54
C ARG A 19 2.90 2.55 -10.15
N MET A 20 1.77 2.80 -9.49
CA MET A 20 0.73 3.70 -10.00
C MET A 20 1.21 5.15 -10.04
N VAL A 21 1.83 5.64 -8.94
CA VAL A 21 2.36 7.01 -8.88
C VAL A 21 3.49 7.20 -9.89
N HIS A 22 4.36 6.20 -10.05
CA HIS A 22 5.43 6.24 -11.04
C HIS A 22 4.89 6.23 -12.47
N ALA A 23 3.87 5.40 -12.77
CA ALA A 23 3.29 5.27 -14.11
C ALA A 23 2.70 6.59 -14.65
N VAL A 24 2.18 7.46 -13.77
CA VAL A 24 1.63 8.77 -14.13
C VAL A 24 2.58 9.94 -13.83
N ASN A 25 3.78 9.64 -13.34
CA ASN A 25 4.82 10.60 -12.94
C ASN A 25 4.29 11.75 -12.04
N SER A 26 3.32 11.45 -11.19
CA SER A 26 2.61 12.43 -10.36
C SER A 26 1.97 11.76 -9.14
N GLY A 27 2.06 12.41 -7.98
CA GLY A 27 1.49 11.95 -6.71
C GLY A 27 2.46 12.01 -5.54
N HIS A 28 1.95 11.67 -4.35
CA HIS A 28 2.70 11.69 -3.08
C HIS A 28 2.64 10.31 -2.41
N PRO A 29 3.58 9.39 -2.71
CA PRO A 29 3.47 8.01 -2.25
C PRO A 29 3.75 7.86 -0.75
N GLY A 30 4.50 8.78 -0.13
CA GLY A 30 4.98 8.66 1.25
C GLY A 30 3.87 8.47 2.29
N GLY A 31 2.81 9.29 2.24
CA GLY A 31 1.69 9.17 3.18
C GLY A 31 0.95 7.84 3.04
N SER A 32 0.60 7.46 1.81
CA SER A 32 -0.07 6.19 1.53
C SER A 32 0.78 4.96 1.87
N LEU A 33 2.12 5.02 1.72
CA LEU A 33 3.02 3.92 2.07
C LEU A 33 3.10 3.69 3.59
N GLY A 34 3.09 4.78 4.37
CA GLY A 34 3.10 4.74 5.84
C GLY A 34 1.77 4.30 6.43
N CYS A 35 0.65 4.59 5.75
CA CYS A 35 -0.69 4.22 6.21
C CYS A 35 -1.20 2.88 5.67
N ALA A 36 -0.41 2.15 4.87
CA ALA A 36 -0.86 0.93 4.19
C ALA A 36 -1.38 -0.15 5.16
N GLU A 37 -0.69 -0.45 6.26
CA GLU A 37 -1.16 -1.41 7.28
C GLU A 37 -2.50 -1.00 7.89
N TYR A 38 -2.65 0.30 8.20
CA TYR A 38 -3.86 0.82 8.82
C TYR A 38 -5.06 0.69 7.88
N LEU A 39 -4.91 1.11 6.62
CA LEU A 39 -5.99 1.09 5.64
C LEU A 39 -6.39 -0.35 5.26
N VAL A 40 -5.43 -1.25 5.07
CA VAL A 40 -5.71 -2.67 4.76
C VAL A 40 -6.33 -3.40 5.95
N ALA A 41 -6.06 -2.96 7.19
CA ALA A 41 -6.73 -3.54 8.35
C ALA A 41 -8.19 -3.07 8.50
N LEU A 42 -8.52 -1.88 7.98
CA LEU A 42 -9.86 -1.31 8.04
C LEU A 42 -10.79 -1.79 6.90
N TYR A 43 -10.23 -2.11 5.74
CA TYR A 43 -10.94 -2.44 4.51
C TYR A 43 -10.42 -3.74 3.89
#